data_AF-A0A3D2E1W7-F1
#
_entry.id   AF-A0A3D2E1W7-F1
#
_cell.length_a   1.000
_cell.length_b   1.000
_cell.length_c   1.000
_cell.angle_alpha   90.00
_cell.angle_beta   90.00
_cell.angle_gamma   90.00
#
_symmetry.space_group_name_H-M   'P 1'
#
loop_
_entity.id
_entity.type
_entity.pdbx_description
1 polymer ?
#
loop_
_entity_poly.entity_id
_entity_poly.type
_entity_poly.pdbx_seq_one_letter_code
_entity_poly.pdbx_strand_id
1 'polypeptide(L)'
;SEQTKSQDEDLPDEIKSSPFYLGESEKKTARKPVALVLDPPRKGCDKSVLDCAIEAKIEKIVYVSCNPQTLARDLKILSQSYDVERVTPFDMFPQTSNVEVMCVLQRK
;
A
#
# COMPACT_ATOMS: atom_id res chain seq x y z
N SER A 1 5.73 25.32 -5.57
CA SER A 1 4.32 25.72 -5.32
C SER A 1 3.44 24.60 -5.82
N GLU A 2 3.28 23.55 -5.02
CA GLU A 2 2.42 22.43 -5.39
C GLU A 2 0.96 22.88 -5.22
N GLN A 3 0.22 22.85 -6.31
CA GLN A 3 -1.19 23.22 -6.35
C GLN A 3 -1.99 22.12 -5.64
N THR A 4 -2.44 22.39 -4.42
CA THR A 4 -3.59 21.73 -3.81
C THR A 4 -4.80 22.03 -4.69
N LYS A 5 -5.12 21.14 -5.62
CA LYS A 5 -6.34 21.24 -6.42
C LYS A 5 -7.51 20.89 -5.50
N SER A 6 -8.40 21.85 -5.32
CA SER A 6 -9.62 21.80 -4.50
C SER A 6 -10.61 20.75 -5.03
N GLN A 7 -10.36 19.47 -4.71
CA GLN A 7 -11.32 18.37 -4.92
C GLN A 7 -12.04 17.97 -3.62
N ASP A 8 -11.80 18.69 -2.51
CA ASP A 8 -12.33 18.37 -1.18
C ASP A 8 -13.77 18.87 -0.92
N GLU A 9 -14.36 19.64 -1.85
CA GLU A 9 -15.67 20.28 -1.66
C GLU A 9 -16.84 19.27 -1.54
N ASP A 10 -16.72 18.08 -2.15
CA ASP A 10 -17.76 17.04 -2.16
C ASP A 10 -17.53 15.89 -1.16
N LEU A 11 -16.47 15.95 -0.35
CA LEU A 11 -16.17 14.89 0.63
C LEU A 11 -16.97 15.10 1.94
N PRO A 12 -17.48 14.02 2.56
CA PRO A 12 -18.08 14.08 3.90
C PRO A 12 -17.15 14.80 4.89
N ASP A 13 -17.73 15.56 5.82
CA ASP A 13 -16.96 16.35 6.80
C ASP A 13 -15.92 15.51 7.56
N GLU A 14 -16.18 14.21 7.76
CA GLU A 14 -15.27 13.28 8.43
C GLU A 14 -13.97 12.99 7.65
N ILE A 15 -13.93 13.20 6.34
CA ILE A 15 -12.79 12.85 5.47
C ILE A 15 -11.89 14.07 5.18
N LYS A 16 -12.38 15.29 5.46
CA LYS A 16 -11.69 16.57 5.13
C LYS A 16 -10.31 16.75 5.78
N SER A 17 -9.95 15.96 6.79
CA SER A 17 -8.61 15.98 7.40
C SER A 17 -7.60 15.07 6.71
N SER A 18 -7.98 14.35 5.64
CA SER A 18 -7.12 13.44 4.89
C SER A 18 -6.62 14.14 3.62
N PRO A 19 -5.43 14.77 3.62
CA PRO A 19 -4.93 15.43 2.44
C PRO A 19 -4.66 14.42 1.32
N PHE A 20 -5.21 14.69 0.13
CA PHE A 20 -4.89 13.95 -1.08
C PHE A 20 -3.69 14.59 -1.77
N TYR A 21 -2.69 13.78 -2.09
CA TYR A 21 -1.51 14.20 -2.81
C TYR A 21 -1.48 13.48 -4.16
N LEU A 22 -1.50 14.26 -5.25
CA LEU A 22 -1.21 13.73 -6.58
C LEU A 22 0.31 13.72 -6.77
N GLY A 23 0.91 12.54 -6.87
CA GLY A 23 2.36 12.43 -7.04
C GLY A 23 2.84 10.98 -7.12
N GLU A 24 4.15 10.84 -7.30
CA GLU A 24 4.84 9.56 -7.26
C GLU A 24 4.87 9.03 -5.82
N SER A 25 4.64 7.72 -5.66
CA SER A 25 4.50 7.09 -4.34
C SER A 25 5.81 7.08 -3.54
N GLU A 26 6.95 7.29 -4.21
CA GLU A 26 8.28 7.34 -3.61
C GLU A 26 8.63 8.68 -2.96
N LYS A 27 7.82 9.73 -3.18
CA LYS A 27 8.11 11.06 -2.61
C LYS A 27 7.88 11.07 -1.10
N LYS A 28 8.90 11.56 -0.37
CA LYS A 28 8.84 11.71 1.09
C LYS A 28 7.79 12.75 1.48
N THR A 29 6.88 12.35 2.35
CA THR A 29 5.91 13.24 2.97
C THR A 29 6.52 13.91 4.22
N ALA A 30 6.01 15.07 4.61
CA ALA A 30 6.50 15.81 5.79
C ALA A 30 6.21 15.11 7.12
N ARG A 31 5.38 14.05 7.13
CA ARG A 31 4.99 13.30 8.32
C ARG A 31 5.36 11.84 8.14
N LYS A 32 5.97 11.23 9.16
CA LYS A 32 6.23 9.78 9.16
C LYS A 32 4.89 9.03 9.30
N PRO A 33 4.45 8.25 8.29
CA PRO A 33 3.22 7.47 8.42
C PRO A 33 3.41 6.36 9.45
N VAL A 34 2.37 6.11 10.24
CA VAL A 34 2.34 4.95 11.17
C VAL A 34 2.06 3.65 10.43
N ALA A 35 1.28 3.72 9.35
CA ALA A 35 0.94 2.59 8.50
C ALA A 35 0.90 3.00 7.03
N LEU A 36 1.13 2.04 6.14
CA LEU A 36 1.04 2.19 4.68
C LEU A 36 0.10 1.13 4.13
N VAL A 37 -0.82 1.55 3.26
CA VAL A 37 -1.69 0.63 2.49
C VAL A 37 -1.21 0.62 1.05
N LEU A 38 -0.92 -0.57 0.52
CA LEU A 38 -0.51 -0.80 -0.86
C LEU A 38 -1.60 -1.59 -1.57
N ASP A 39 -2.18 -1.02 -2.62
CA ASP A 39 -3.10 -1.68 -3.54
C ASP A 39 -2.62 -1.48 -4.99
N PRO A 40 -1.53 -2.16 -5.39
CA PRO A 40 -0.95 -1.99 -6.71
C PRO A 40 -1.73 -2.71 -7.81
N PRO A 41 -1.52 -2.32 -9.09
CA PRO A 41 -2.05 -3.07 -10.23
C PRO A 41 -1.50 -4.51 -10.29
N ARG A 42 -2.04 -5.35 -11.18
CA ARG A 42 -1.66 -6.78 -11.35
C ARG A 42 -0.15 -7.07 -11.51
N LYS A 43 0.66 -6.06 -11.87
CA LYS A 43 2.13 -6.17 -11.96
C LYS A 43 2.86 -6.11 -10.61
N GLY A 44 2.15 -5.81 -9.52
CA GLY A 44 2.69 -5.52 -8.19
C GLY A 44 3.24 -4.09 -8.06
N CYS A 45 3.88 -3.81 -6.94
CA CYS A 45 4.57 -2.54 -6.71
C CYS A 45 5.88 -2.48 -7.48
N ASP A 46 6.23 -1.28 -7.93
CA ASP A 46 7.57 -1.02 -8.44
C ASP A 46 8.57 -1.06 -7.27
N LYS A 47 9.79 -1.56 -7.52
CA LYS A 47 10.79 -1.79 -6.47
C LYS A 47 11.12 -0.53 -5.68
N SER A 48 11.14 0.62 -6.34
CA SER A 48 11.39 1.93 -5.76
C SER A 48 10.39 2.29 -4.65
N VAL A 49 9.12 1.91 -4.80
CA VAL A 49 8.09 2.09 -3.76
C VAL A 49 8.37 1.22 -2.54
N LEU A 50 8.73 -0.04 -2.76
CA LEU A 50 9.06 -0.97 -1.68
C LEU A 50 10.31 -0.53 -0.91
N ASP A 51 11.35 -0.11 -1.63
CA ASP A 51 12.58 0.43 -1.05
C ASP A 51 12.26 1.69 -0.23
N CYS A 52 11.43 2.61 -0.75
CA CYS A 52 11.00 3.79 -0.01
C CYS A 52 10.25 3.45 1.28
N ALA A 53 9.35 2.44 1.26
CA ALA A 53 8.66 1.98 2.46
C ALA A 53 9.62 1.40 3.51
N ILE A 54 10.68 0.69 3.08
CA ILE A 54 11.73 0.18 3.95
C ILE A 54 12.53 1.33 4.57
N GLU A 55 12.97 2.28 3.74
CA GLU A 55 13.76 3.45 4.15
C GLU A 55 13.01 4.41 5.07
N ALA A 56 11.71 4.64 4.80
CA ALA A 56 10.83 5.46 5.62
C ALA A 56 10.56 4.84 7.00
N LYS A 57 10.93 3.57 7.19
CA LYS A 57 10.73 2.79 8.40
C LYS A 57 9.28 2.81 8.89
N ILE A 58 8.37 2.49 7.98
CA ILE A 58 6.95 2.35 8.32
C ILE A 58 6.81 1.20 9.32
N GLU A 59 5.95 1.36 10.33
CA GLU A 59 5.78 0.32 11.35
C GLU A 59 4.90 -0.82 10.85
N LYS A 60 3.86 -0.50 10.06
CA LYS A 60 2.87 -1.46 9.58
C LYS A 60 2.56 -1.27 8.09
N ILE A 61 2.56 -2.37 7.33
CA ILE A 61 2.16 -2.35 5.91
C ILE A 61 0.96 -3.29 5.73
N VAL A 62 -0.09 -2.80 5.09
CA VAL A 62 -1.19 -3.61 4.58
C VAL A 62 -1.04 -3.66 3.07
N TYR A 63 -0.86 -4.86 2.51
CA TYR A 63 -0.70 -5.05 1.07
C TYR A 63 -1.89 -5.85 0.56
N VAL A 64 -2.63 -5.31 -0.40
CA VAL A 64 -3.74 -5.98 -1.10
C VAL A 64 -3.28 -6.34 -2.51
N SER A 65 -3.56 -7.56 -2.97
CA SER A 65 -3.14 -7.99 -4.30
C SER A 65 -4.10 -9.00 -4.92
N CYS A 66 -4.40 -8.75 -6.19
CA CYS A 66 -5.16 -9.62 -7.08
C CYS A 66 -4.30 -10.68 -7.79
N ASN A 67 -2.98 -10.67 -7.55
CA ASN A 67 -2.03 -11.56 -8.18
C ASN A 67 -1.03 -12.14 -7.16
N PRO A 68 -1.25 -13.39 -6.70
CA PRO A 68 -0.39 -14.04 -5.71
C PRO A 68 1.09 -14.13 -6.12
N GLN A 69 1.40 -14.21 -7.42
CA GLN A 69 2.78 -14.33 -7.90
C GLN A 69 3.58 -13.05 -7.71
N THR A 70 3.00 -11.91 -8.09
CA THR A 70 3.65 -10.60 -7.88
C THR A 70 3.65 -10.19 -6.42
N LEU A 71 2.62 -10.57 -5.65
CA LEU A 71 2.61 -10.43 -4.20
C LEU A 71 3.81 -11.17 -3.58
N ALA A 72 4.02 -12.44 -3.92
CA ALA A 72 5.14 -13.22 -3.38
C ALA A 72 6.52 -12.59 -3.71
N ARG A 73 6.68 -12.04 -4.92
CA ARG A 73 7.88 -11.29 -5.31
C ARG A 73 8.11 -10.07 -4.40
N ASP A 74 7.07 -9.29 -4.16
CA ASP A 74 7.17 -8.05 -3.39
C ASP A 74 7.36 -8.33 -1.90
N LEU A 75 6.65 -9.33 -1.36
CA LEU A 75 6.84 -9.83 0.01
C LEU A 75 8.27 -10.32 0.24
N LYS A 76 8.91 -10.94 -0.76
CA LYS A 76 10.32 -11.36 -0.65
C LYS A 76 11.25 -10.16 -0.42
N ILE A 77 10.99 -9.04 -1.09
CA ILE A 77 11.78 -7.80 -0.90
C ILE A 77 11.49 -7.22 0.50
N LEU A 78 10.21 -7.08 0.85
CA LEU A 78 9.80 -6.54 2.16
C LEU A 78 10.27 -7.40 3.35
N SER A 79 10.38 -8.72 3.17
CA SER A 79 10.81 -9.66 4.22
C SER A 79 12.21 -9.37 4.80
N GLN A 80 13.01 -8.55 4.11
CA GLN A 80 14.31 -8.10 4.61
C GLN A 80 14.19 -7.21 5.85
N SER A 81 13.08 -6.48 6.02
CA SER A 81 12.86 -5.52 7.12
C SER A 81 11.51 -5.70 7.84
N TYR A 82 10.63 -6.56 7.32
CA TYR A 82 9.30 -6.81 7.86
C TYR A 82 9.06 -8.31 8.05
N ASP A 83 8.23 -8.67 9.02
CA ASP A 83 7.66 -10.00 9.18
C ASP A 83 6.22 -10.01 8.67
N VAL A 84 5.81 -11.13 8.06
CA VAL A 84 4.42 -11.34 7.63
C VAL A 84 3.62 -11.81 8.83
N GLU A 85 2.76 -10.94 9.36
CA GLU A 85 1.90 -11.21 10.51
C GLU A 85 0.68 -12.03 10.10
N ARG A 86 0.09 -11.72 8.94
CA ARG A 86 -1.14 -12.34 8.46
C ARG A 86 -1.21 -12.37 6.94
N VAL A 87 -1.79 -13.44 6.41
CA VAL A 87 -2.20 -13.56 5.00
C VAL A 87 -3.65 -14.03 4.97
N THR A 88 -4.54 -13.27 4.32
CA THR A 88 -5.96 -13.59 4.19
C THR A 88 -6.36 -13.53 2.72
N PRO A 89 -6.73 -14.67 2.10
CA PRO A 89 -7.34 -14.67 0.79
C PRO A 89 -8.83 -14.28 0.87
N PHE A 90 -9.33 -13.60 -0.16
CA PHE A 90 -10.71 -13.19 -0.34
C PHE A 90 -11.19 -13.64 -1.72
N ASP A 91 -12.32 -14.36 -1.74
CA ASP A 91 -13.04 -14.70 -2.96
C ASP A 91 -14.05 -13.60 -3.28
N MET A 92 -13.60 -12.57 -3.98
CA MET A 92 -14.44 -11.46 -4.46
C MET A 92 -15.16 -11.80 -5.77
N PHE A 93 -14.74 -12.88 -6.45
CA PHE A 93 -15.21 -13.26 -7.78
C PHE A 93 -15.42 -14.79 -7.86
N PRO A 94 -16.51 -15.30 -7.25
CA PRO A 94 -16.79 -16.73 -7.25
C PRO A 94 -16.87 -17.28 -8.67
N GLN A 95 -16.42 -18.52 -8.84
CA GLN A 95 -16.37 -19.22 -10.14
C GLN A 95 -15.37 -18.62 -11.15
N THR A 96 -14.44 -17.79 -10.70
CA THR A 96 -13.29 -17.33 -11.50
C THR A 96 -11.98 -17.86 -10.93
N SER A 97 -10.89 -17.71 -11.70
CA SER A 97 -9.53 -18.00 -11.21
C SER A 97 -8.92 -16.86 -10.38
N ASN A 98 -9.64 -15.75 -10.20
CA ASN A 98 -9.11 -14.59 -9.49
C ASN A 98 -9.26 -14.78 -7.99
N VAL A 99 -8.21 -14.42 -7.25
CA VAL A 99 -8.22 -14.40 -5.78
C VAL A 99 -7.57 -13.10 -5.34
N GLU A 100 -8.24 -12.39 -4.46
CA GLU A 100 -7.64 -11.25 -3.77
C GLU A 100 -6.93 -11.74 -2.52
N VAL A 101 -5.77 -11.18 -2.21
CA VAL A 101 -5.02 -11.54 -1.02
C VAL A 101 -4.62 -10.28 -0.29
N MET A 102 -4.95 -10.21 1.00
CA MET A 102 -4.45 -9.18 1.90
C MET A 102 -3.34 -9.75 2.78
N CYS A 103 -2.21 -9.06 2.82
CA CYS A 103 -1.12 -9.34 3.73
C CYS A 103 -0.96 -8.20 4.74
N VAL A 104 -0.77 -8.55 6.00
CA VAL A 104 -0.37 -7.62 7.05
C VAL A 104 1.09 -7.89 7.38
N LEU A 105 1.92 -6.88 7.23
CA LEU A 105 3.34 -6.93 7.57
C LEU A 105 3.63 -5.98 8.73
N GLN A 106 4.46 -6.46 9.65
CA GLN A 106 4.94 -5.71 10.81
C GLN A 106 6.45 -5.53 10.70
N ARG A 107 6.95 -4.34 11.00
CA ARG A 107 8.39 -4.07 11.00
C ARG A 107 9.09 -4.92 12.06
N LYS A 108 10.28 -5.43 11.72
CA LYS A 108 11.22 -6.12 12.62
C LYS A 108 11.87 -5.20 13.65
#